data_AF-A0ABC8EBQ6-F1
#
_entry.id   AF-A0ABC8EBQ6-F1
#
_cell.length_a   1.000
_cell.length_b   1.000
_cell.length_c   1.000
_cell.angle_alpha   90.00
_cell.angle_beta   90.00
_cell.angle_gamma   90.00
#
_symmetry.space_group_name_H-M   'P 1'
#
loop_
_entity.id
_entity.type
_entity.pdbx_description
1 polymer ?
#
loop_
_entity_poly.entity_id
_entity_poly.type
_entity_poly.pdbx_seq_one_letter_code
_entity_poly.pdbx_strand_id
1 'polypeptide(L)' 'MKIIIMNGKKNTWYEKKVGKVYKVQEVKEEVYATKDGPVSKKDAEIIER' A
#
# COMPACT_ATOMS: atom_id res chain seq x y z
N MET A 1 -4.84 -3.69 -14.04
CA MET A 1 -3.91 -2.73 -13.37
C MET A 1 -4.22 -2.79 -11.88
N LYS A 2 -3.25 -3.09 -11.00
CA LYS A 2 -3.53 -3.28 -9.56
C LYS A 2 -3.37 -1.98 -8.78
N ILE A 3 -4.36 -1.69 -7.95
CA ILE A 3 -4.39 -0.53 -7.07
C ILE A 3 -4.57 -1.03 -5.64
N ILE A 4 -3.90 -0.40 -4.69
CA ILE A 4 -4.04 -0.70 -3.26
C ILE A 4 -4.35 0.55 -2.47
N ILE A 5 -5.02 0.40 -1.33
CA ILE A 5 -5.12 1.43 -0.30
C ILE A 5 -4.36 0.95 0.91
N MET A 6 -3.51 1.81 1.47
CA MET A 6 -2.84 1.49 2.72
C MET A 6 -3.81 1.69 3.89
N ASN A 7 -4.14 0.61 4.60
CA ASN A 7 -5.02 0.58 5.76
C ASN A 7 -4.22 0.29 7.04
N GLY A 8 -3.32 1.22 7.39
CA GLY A 8 -2.44 1.12 8.55
C GLY A 8 -2.95 1.91 9.77
N LYS A 9 -2.39 1.63 10.96
CA LYS A 9 -2.70 2.41 12.17
C LYS A 9 -2.16 3.85 12.06
N LYS A 10 -3.00 4.83 12.42
CA LYS A 10 -2.67 6.27 12.36
C LYS A 10 -1.50 6.72 13.27
N ASN A 11 -0.96 5.90 14.15
CA ASN A 11 0.18 6.29 15.01
C ASN A 11 1.54 5.71 14.55
N THR A 12 1.78 5.67 13.24
CA THR A 12 3.01 5.10 12.67
C THR A 12 3.74 6.11 11.78
N TRP A 13 5.04 5.88 11.52
CA TRP A 13 5.87 6.75 10.68
C TRP A 13 5.35 6.92 9.23
N TYR A 14 4.39 6.09 8.84
CA TYR A 14 3.69 6.12 7.55
C TYR A 14 2.23 6.56 7.65
N GLU A 15 1.80 7.22 8.74
CA GLU A 15 0.43 7.77 8.89
C GLU A 15 0.02 8.61 7.68
N LYS A 16 0.95 9.42 7.14
CA LYS A 16 0.73 10.25 5.94
C LYS A 16 0.48 9.45 4.66
N LYS A 17 0.66 8.12 4.70
CA LYS A 17 0.41 7.16 3.62
C LYS A 17 -0.91 6.41 3.78
N VAL A 18 -1.51 6.41 4.98
CA VAL A 18 -2.77 5.72 5.26
C VAL A 18 -3.94 6.38 4.53
N GLY A 19 -4.84 5.57 3.96
CA GLY A 19 -6.01 6.04 3.19
C GLY A 19 -5.69 6.56 1.79
N LYS A 20 -4.41 6.61 1.40
CA LYS A 20 -4.00 6.96 0.03
C LYS A 20 -4.05 5.75 -0.87
N VAL A 21 -4.38 6.03 -2.12
CA VAL A 21 -4.45 5.07 -3.22
C VAL A 21 -3.09 5.00 -3.89
N TYR A 22 -2.54 3.79 -4.02
CA TYR A 22 -1.26 3.55 -4.68
C TYR A 22 -1.42 2.61 -5.85
N LYS A 23 -0.78 2.97 -6.97
CA LYS A 23 -0.62 2.06 -8.10
C LYS A 23 0.51 1.08 -7.78
N VAL A 24 0.21 -0.21 -7.83
CA VAL A 24 1.21 -1.26 -7.66
C VAL A 24 2.06 -1.32 -8.94
N GLN A 25 3.37 -1.17 -8.78
CA GLN A 25 4.33 -1.36 -9.86
C GLN A 25 4.82 -2.80 -9.91
N GLU A 26 5.11 -3.37 -8.74
CA GLU A 26 5.60 -4.74 -8.60
C GLU A 26 5.01 -5.38 -7.34
N VAL A 27 4.70 -6.67 -7.41
CA VAL A 27 4.24 -7.46 -6.28
C VAL A 27 5.40 -8.31 -5.80
N LYS A 28 5.88 -8.08 -4.58
CA LYS A 28 6.88 -8.93 -3.91
C LYS A 28 6.17 -9.89 -2.94
N GLU A 29 6.91 -10.80 -2.30
CA GLU A 29 6.32 -11.79 -1.37
C GLU A 29 5.49 -11.14 -0.26
N GLU A 30 6.04 -10.17 0.46
CA GLU A 30 5.38 -9.57 1.64
C GLU A 30 4.91 -8.12 1.44
N VAL A 31 5.35 -7.48 0.35
CA VAL A 31 5.09 -6.05 0.09
C VAL A 31 4.64 -5.79 -1.34
N TYR A 32 3.87 -4.73 -1.52
CA TYR A 32 3.62 -4.08 -2.79
C TYR A 32 4.64 -2.96 -3.01
N ALA A 33 5.38 -3.01 -4.10
CA ALA A 33 6.24 -1.91 -4.50
C ALA A 33 5.41 -0.84 -5.21
N THR A 34 5.49 0.39 -4.70
CA THR A 34 4.83 1.57 -5.27
C THR A 34 5.87 2.66 -5.49
N LYS A 35 5.53 3.69 -6.28
CA LYS A 35 6.42 4.83 -6.53
C LYS A 35 6.84 5.57 -5.25
N ASP A 36 5.97 5.57 -4.23
CA ASP A 36 6.18 6.22 -2.94
C ASP A 36 6.84 5.30 -1.89
N GLY A 37 7.28 4.11 -2.32
CA GLY A 37 7.95 3.11 -1.51
C GLY A 37 7.15 1.82 -1.32
N PRO A 38 7.71 0.86 -0.58
CA PRO A 38 7.04 -0.41 -0.30
C PRO A 38 5.88 -0.23 0.68
N VAL A 39 4.79 -0.95 0.43
CA VAL A 39 3.62 -1.06 1.31
C VAL A 39 3.44 -2.52 1.70
N SER A 40 3.38 -2.81 3.00
CA SER A 40 3.14 -4.16 3.52
C SER A 40 1.78 -4.69 3.06
N LYS A 41 1.72 -5.94 2.59
CA LYS A 41 0.46 -6.58 2.20
C LYS A 41 -0.54 -6.68 3.37
N LYS A 42 -0.04 -6.78 4.61
CA LYS A 42 -0.87 -6.84 5.82
C LYS A 42 -1.58 -5.53 6.11
N ASP A 43 -0.97 -4.42 5.70
CA ASP A 43 -1.48 -3.06 5.88
C ASP A 43 -2.07 -2.51 4.57
N ALA A 44 -2.33 -3.35 3.58
CA ALA A 44 -2.81 -2.94 2.26
C ALA A 44 -4.09 -3.69 1.88
N GLU A 45 -5.08 -2.93 1.44
CA GLU A 45 -6.32 -3.44 0.87
C GLU A 45 -6.24 -3.35 -0.65
N ILE A 46 -6.48 -4.46 -1.34
CA ILE A 46 -6.44 -4.51 -2.80
C ILE A 46 -7.76 -4.00 -3.35
N ILE A 47 -7.68 -3.02 -4.24
CA ILE A 47 -8.81 -2.59 -5.07
C ILE A 47 -8.56 -3.13 -6.47
N GLU A 48 -9.12 -4.30 -6.75
CA GLU A 48 -9.22 -4.81 -8.12
C GLU A 48 -10.41 -4.16 -8.82
N ARG A 49 -10.17 -3.67 -10.03
CA ARG A 49 -11.16 -3.07 -10.92
C ARG A 49 -10.95 -3.63 -12.32
#